data_AF-A0A7R7EAV2-F1
#
_entry.id   AF-A0A7R7EAV2-F1
#
_cell.length_a   1.000
_cell.length_b   1.000
_cell.length_c   1.000
_cell.angle_alpha   90.00
_cell.angle_beta   90.00
_cell.angle_gamma   90.00
#
_symmetry.space_group_name_H-M   'P 1'
#
loop_
_entity.id
_entity.type
_entity.pdbx_description
1 polymer ?
#
loop_
_entity_poly.entity_id
_entity_poly.type
_entity_poly.pdbx_seq_one_letter_code
_entity_poly.pdbx_strand_id
1 'polypeptide(L)' 'MTNHPNRGWRARWSINLESATATHRDGWVFKFSPVDDEPGAFDGECIGQPSPLTTEHIAQASRIAREAGDIYIEARNARH' A
#
# COMPACT_ATOMS: atom_id res chain seq x y z
N MET A 1 14.60 14.47 -20.93
CA MET A 1 14.49 13.96 -19.55
C MET A 1 13.17 14.44 -18.96
N THR A 2 12.13 13.64 -19.08
CA THR A 2 10.77 14.02 -18.63
C THR A 2 10.65 13.71 -17.14
N ASN A 3 10.75 14.75 -16.33
CA ASN A 3 10.58 14.70 -14.88
C ASN A 3 9.11 14.37 -14.56
N HIS A 4 8.78 13.11 -14.27
CA HIS A 4 7.44 12.70 -13.84
C HIS A 4 7.23 13.10 -12.36
N PRO A 5 6.38 14.08 -12.03
CA PRO A 5 6.36 14.67 -10.68
C PRO A 5 5.70 13.80 -9.59
N ASN A 6 5.30 12.56 -9.87
CA ASN A 6 4.56 11.70 -8.92
C ASN A 6 5.10 10.27 -8.78
N ARG A 7 6.38 10.02 -9.13
CA ARG A 7 7.05 8.72 -8.87
C ARG A 7 7.56 8.58 -7.43
N GLY A 8 7.66 9.68 -6.68
CA GLY A 8 8.36 9.69 -5.39
C GLY A 8 7.67 8.89 -4.28
N TRP A 9 6.34 8.81 -4.27
CA TRP A 9 5.61 8.07 -3.25
C TRP A 9 5.53 6.57 -3.57
N ARG A 10 5.33 6.20 -4.85
CA ARG A 10 5.34 4.79 -5.30
C ARG A 10 6.64 4.09 -4.95
N ALA A 11 7.78 4.78 -5.11
CA ALA A 11 9.09 4.26 -4.76
C ALA A 11 9.28 3.98 -3.24
N ARG A 12 8.34 4.39 -2.38
CA ARG A 12 8.35 4.11 -0.95
C ARG A 12 7.67 2.79 -0.60
N TRP A 13 7.03 2.14 -1.58
CA TRP A 13 6.27 0.92 -1.41
C TRP A 13 6.99 -0.27 -2.04
N SER A 14 6.93 -1.41 -1.36
CA SER A 14 7.35 -2.72 -1.87
C SER A 14 6.14 -3.65 -1.85
N ILE A 15 5.83 -4.28 -2.99
CA ILE A 15 4.65 -5.12 -3.15
C ILE A 15 5.06 -6.57 -3.29
N ASN A 16 4.44 -7.45 -2.51
CA ASN A 16 4.53 -8.88 -2.67
C ASN A 16 3.14 -9.44 -3.02
N LEU A 17 2.94 -9.78 -4.30
CA LEU A 17 1.67 -10.32 -4.79
C LEU A 17 1.43 -11.78 -4.36
N GLU A 18 2.46 -12.53 -3.94
CA GLU A 18 2.31 -13.90 -3.45
C GLU A 18 1.76 -13.91 -2.02
N SER A 19 2.28 -13.04 -1.15
CA SER A 19 1.75 -12.86 0.21
C SER A 19 0.59 -11.87 0.29
N ALA A 20 0.22 -11.26 -0.83
CA ALA A 20 -0.77 -10.18 -0.93
C ALA A 20 -0.49 -9.03 0.05
N THR A 21 0.75 -8.54 0.08
CA THR A 21 1.16 -7.47 1.00
C THR A 21 1.78 -6.26 0.30
N ALA A 22 1.54 -5.07 0.88
CA ALA A 22 2.24 -3.85 0.55
C ALA A 22 2.97 -3.32 1.79
N THR A 23 4.28 -3.09 1.65
CA THR A 23 5.15 -2.60 2.72
C THR A 23 5.65 -1.20 2.39
N HIS A 24 5.38 -0.24 3.28
CA HIS A 24 5.92 1.10 3.20
C HIS A 24 7.29 1.17 3.88
N ARG A 25 8.20 1.99 3.35
CA ARG A 25 9.54 2.20 3.90
C ARG A 25 9.56 2.64 5.38
N ASP A 26 8.51 3.32 5.84
CA ASP A 26 8.42 3.81 7.22
C ASP A 26 7.96 2.71 8.21
N GLY A 27 7.65 1.50 7.71
CA GLY A 27 7.31 0.34 8.55
C GLY A 27 5.83 -0.06 8.53
N TRP A 28 4.99 0.61 7.75
CA TRP A 28 3.60 0.17 7.55
C TRP A 28 3.54 -1.07 6.67
N VAL A 29 2.69 -2.02 7.05
CA VAL A 29 2.44 -3.25 6.28
C VAL A 29 0.94 -3.46 6.19
N PHE A 30 0.45 -3.55 4.95
CA PHE A 30 -0.94 -3.88 4.66
C PHE A 30 -1.02 -5.24 3.98
N LYS A 31 -1.99 -6.05 4.39
CA LYS A 31 -2.34 -7.30 3.74
C LYS A 31 -3.68 -7.14 3.05
N PHE A 32 -3.77 -7.66 1.83
CA PHE A 32 -4.96 -7.57 1.00
C PHE A 32 -5.60 -8.94 0.85
N SER A 33 -6.92 -8.98 0.98
CA SER A 33 -7.72 -10.17 0.72
C SER A 33 -8.85 -9.80 -0.24
N PRO A 34 -9.25 -10.69 -1.17
CA PRO A 34 -10.39 -10.42 -2.02
C PRO A 34 -11.65 -10.22 -1.16
N VAL A 35 -12.51 -9.30 -1.57
CA VAL A 35 -13.81 -9.09 -0.92
C VAL A 35 -14.78 -10.15 -1.42
N ASP A 36 -15.49 -10.80 -0.49
CA ASP A 36 -16.57 -11.71 -0.84
C ASP A 36 -17.65 -10.97 -1.64
N ASP A 37 -18.22 -11.63 -2.64
CA ASP A 37 -19.28 -11.09 -3.52
C ASP A 37 -18.91 -9.87 -4.40
N GLU A 38 -17.67 -9.37 -4.38
CA GLU A 38 -17.23 -8.27 -5.24
C GLU A 38 -15.94 -8.61 -6.04
N PRO A 39 -16.07 -9.20 -7.25
CA PRO A 39 -14.94 -9.61 -8.06
C PRO A 39 -13.99 -8.46 -8.40
N GLY A 40 -12.73 -8.58 -7.96
CA GLY A 40 -11.69 -7.60 -8.24
C GLY A 40 -11.55 -6.51 -7.16
N ALA A 41 -12.46 -6.45 -6.19
CA ALA A 41 -12.28 -5.67 -4.99
C ALA A 41 -11.40 -6.43 -3.98
N PHE A 42 -10.59 -5.67 -3.24
CA PHE A 42 -9.71 -6.18 -2.20
C PHE A 42 -9.82 -5.30 -0.96
N ASP A 43 -10.01 -5.95 0.19
CA ASP A 43 -9.94 -5.29 1.48
C ASP A 43 -8.49 -5.30 1.98
N GLY A 44 -8.02 -4.12 2.40
CA GLY A 44 -6.69 -3.93 2.97
C GLY A 44 -6.76 -3.84 4.49
N GLU A 45 -6.07 -4.75 5.18
CA GLU A 45 -5.90 -4.73 6.63
C GLU A 45 -4.48 -4.28 6.99
N CYS A 46 -4.35 -3.34 7.94
CA CYS A 46 -3.06 -2.96 8.48
C CYS A 46 -2.54 -4.04 9.45
N ILE A 47 -1.53 -4.79 9.03
CA ILE A 47 -0.93 -5.88 9.82
C ILE A 47 0.44 -5.50 10.43
N GLY A 48 0.97 -4.32 10.10
CA GLY A 48 2.21 -3.79 10.65
C GLY A 48 2.22 -2.27 10.63
N GLN A 49 2.81 -1.66 11.66
CA GLN A 49 2.92 -0.22 11.81
C GLN A 49 4.34 0.17 12.24
N PRO A 50 4.76 1.42 11.98
CA PRO A 50 6.05 1.92 12.45
C PRO A 50 6.21 1.78 13.96
N SER A 51 7.41 1.41 14.40
CA SER A 51 7.78 1.36 15.81
C SER A 51 9.08 2.14 16.04
N PRO A 52 9.06 3.26 16.80
CA PRO A 52 7.91 3.79 17.54
C PRO A 52 6.85 4.44 16.64
N LEU A 53 5.59 4.35 17.05
CA LEU A 53 4.48 5.07 16.40
C LEU A 53 4.45 6.52 16.89
N THR A 54 4.61 7.48 15.98
CA THR A 54 4.66 8.92 16.28
C THR A 54 3.34 9.60 15.93
N THR A 55 3.10 10.79 16.46
CA THR A 55 1.92 11.61 16.12
C THR A 55 1.85 11.94 14.63
N GLU A 56 3.00 12.09 13.96
CA GLU A 56 3.06 12.31 12.51
C GLU A 56 2.59 11.08 11.73
N HIS A 57 3.01 9.88 12.15
CA HIS A 57 2.53 8.64 11.53
C HIS A 57 1.01 8.49 11.65
N ILE A 58 0.44 8.85 12.81
CA ILE A 58 -1.01 8.82 13.03
C ILE A 58 -1.71 9.84 12.12
N ALA A 59 -1.19 11.06 12.03
CA ALA A 59 -1.75 12.10 11.17
C ALA A 59 -1.73 11.72 9.67
N GLN A 60 -0.79 10.88 9.26
CA GLN A 60 -0.65 10.40 7.88
C GLN A 60 -1.33 9.05 7.61
N ALA A 61 -1.82 8.35 8.63
CA ALA A 61 -2.29 6.96 8.53
C ALA A 61 -3.36 6.77 7.43
N SER A 62 -4.37 7.65 7.35
CA SER A 62 -5.42 7.57 6.33
C SER A 62 -4.88 7.71 4.91
N ARG A 63 -3.87 8.57 4.71
CA ARG A 63 -3.19 8.74 3.42
C ARG A 63 -2.38 7.48 3.08
N ILE A 64 -1.63 6.95 4.05
CA ILE A 64 -0.83 5.74 3.87
C ILE A 64 -1.71 4.54 3.50
N ALA A 65 -2.85 4.36 4.17
CA ALA A 65 -3.78 3.29 3.85
C ALA A 65 -4.32 3.40 2.42
N ARG A 66 -4.64 4.61 1.97
CA ARG A 66 -5.05 4.86 0.57
C ARG A 66 -3.93 4.55 -0.41
N GLU A 67 -2.72 5.05 -0.15
CA GLU A 67 -1.55 4.77 -1.00
C GLU A 67 -1.28 3.27 -1.10
N ALA A 68 -1.46 2.50 -0.02
CA ALA A 68 -1.31 1.04 0.01
C ALA A 68 -2.28 0.35 -0.95
N GLY A 69 -3.55 0.75 -0.94
CA GLY A 69 -4.58 0.21 -1.84
C GLY A 69 -4.28 0.55 -3.30
N ASP A 70 -3.97 1.82 -3.58
CA ASP A 70 -3.66 2.30 -4.92
C ASP A 70 -2.47 1.53 -5.54
N ILE A 71 -1.38 1.35 -4.78
CA ILE A 71 -0.18 0.65 -5.27
C ILE A 71 -0.39 -0.86 -5.43
N TYR A 72 -1.20 -1.48 -4.56
CA TYR A 72 -1.49 -2.91 -4.64
C TYR A 72 -2.33 -3.24 -5.89
N ILE A 73 -3.36 -2.44 -6.16
CA ILE A 73 -4.18 -2.56 -7.38
C ILE A 73 -3.33 -2.31 -8.62
N GLU A 74 -2.48 -1.27 -8.62
CA GLU A 74 -1.55 -0.98 -9.72
C GLU A 74 -0.64 -2.17 -10.03
N ALA A 75 0.01 -2.74 -9.00
CA ALA A 75 0.89 -3.90 -9.14
C ALA A 75 0.15 -5.15 -9.64
N ARG A 76 -1.07 -5.39 -9.16
CA ARG A 76 -1.90 -6.52 -9.61
C ARG A 76 -2.29 -6.37 -11.08
N ASN A 77 -2.67 -5.18 -11.50
CA ASN A 77 -3.05 -4.92 -12.90
C ASN A 77 -1.85 -5.03 -13.85
N ALA A 78 -0.64 -4.70 -13.40
CA ALA A 78 0.58 -4.84 -14.19
C ALA A 78 1.09 -6.29 -14.35
N ARG A 79 0.51 -7.26 -13.63
CA ARG A 79 0.84 -8.70 -13.76
C ARG A 79 0.17 -9.36 -14.98
N HIS A 80 -0.80 -8.69 -15.60
CA HIS A 80 -1.56 -9.15 -16.76
C HIS A 80 -1.07 -8.50 -18.06
#